data_AF-A0A519KXP6-F1
#
_entry.id   AF-A0A519KXP6-F1
#
_cell.length_a   1.000
_cell.length_b   1.000
_cell.length_c   1.000
_cell.angle_alpha   90.00
_cell.angle_beta   90.00
_cell.angle_gamma   90.00
#
_symmetry.space_group_name_H-M   'P 1'
#
loop_
_entity.id
_entity.type
_entity.pdbx_description
1 polymer ?
#
loop_
_entity_poly.entity_id
_entity_poly.type
_entity_poly.pdbx_seq_one_letter_code
_entity_poly.pdbx_strand_id
1 'polypeptide(L)'
;ALLWKAQGISEAVTGQLWAFGVVVEVALMWLVEPWRRRVGIGPWILLVIGAGAAVLRWTAMSFAPPLWLLWPLQALHALTFAATFLAGVQIVETLAPRDSQTAAQTLSSVLSAGVLIGGATALSGPLYDRFGAGGYAAMAVMSAAGLLAALPLRRKLA
;
A
#
# COMPACT_ATOMS: atom_id res chain seq x y z
N ALA A 1 1.01 15.76 -4.32
CA ALA A 1 1.56 17.14 -4.24
C ALA A 1 0.70 18.13 -5.02
N LEU A 2 0.45 17.92 -6.33
CA LEU A 2 -0.34 18.84 -7.16
C LEU A 2 -1.72 19.16 -6.57
N LEU A 3 -2.50 18.14 -6.19
CA LEU A 3 -3.83 18.35 -5.59
C LEU A 3 -3.76 19.17 -4.30
N TRP A 4 -2.87 18.81 -3.39
CA TRP A 4 -2.76 19.48 -2.08
C TRP A 4 -2.32 20.93 -2.23
N LYS A 5 -1.43 21.21 -3.19
CA LYS A 5 -1.07 22.59 -3.56
C LYS A 5 -2.28 23.37 -4.08
N ALA A 6 -3.11 22.75 -4.93
CA ALA A 6 -4.37 23.34 -5.39
C ALA A 6 -5.39 23.54 -4.26
N GLN A 7 -5.35 22.71 -3.21
CA GLN A 7 -6.14 22.88 -1.97
C GLN A 7 -5.53 23.92 -1.00
N GLY A 8 -4.45 24.62 -1.39
CA GLY A 8 -3.80 25.64 -0.55
C GLY A 8 -2.87 25.09 0.53
N ILE A 9 -2.54 23.80 0.50
CA ILE A 9 -1.59 23.18 1.43
C ILE A 9 -0.18 23.49 0.95
N SER A 10 0.64 24.05 1.83
CA SER A 10 2.02 24.41 1.50
C SER A 10 2.90 23.18 1.23
N GLU A 11 3.99 23.39 0.48
CA GLU A 11 4.97 22.35 0.19
C GLU A 11 5.67 21.87 1.47
N ALA A 12 5.90 22.76 2.44
CA ALA A 12 6.44 22.42 3.75
C ALA A 12 5.53 21.43 4.50
N VAL A 13 4.23 21.70 4.57
CA VAL A 13 3.25 20.80 5.22
C VAL A 13 3.12 19.48 4.44
N THR A 14 3.17 19.53 3.11
CA THR A 14 3.21 18.33 2.27
C THR A 14 4.42 17.44 2.61
N GLY A 15 5.59 18.04 2.80
CA GLY A 15 6.80 17.34 3.24
C GLY A 15 6.66 16.73 4.63
N GLN A 16 6.04 17.45 5.57
CA GLN A 16 5.77 16.94 6.92
C GLN A 16 4.81 15.74 6.91
N LEU A 17 3.74 15.79 6.10
CA LEU A 17 2.81 14.67 5.93
C LEU A 17 3.53 13.43 5.41
N TRP A 18 4.47 13.60 4.47
CA TRP A 18 5.26 12.49 3.93
C TRP A 18 6.23 11.91 4.97
N ALA A 19 6.98 12.78 5.66
CA ALA A 19 7.88 12.38 6.74
C ALA A 19 7.14 11.66 7.87
N PHE A 20 5.94 12.14 8.23
CA PHE A 20 5.08 11.48 9.22
C PHE A 20 4.68 10.07 8.79
N GLY A 21 4.28 9.89 7.51
CA GLY A 21 4.01 8.57 6.96
C GLY A 21 5.19 7.61 7.11
N VAL A 22 6.41 8.07 6.80
CA VAL A 22 7.65 7.29 6.96
C VAL A 22 7.91 6.92 8.42
N VAL A 23 7.73 7.86 9.36
CA VAL A 23 7.90 7.58 10.80
C VAL A 23 6.92 6.50 11.26
N VAL A 24 5.65 6.59 10.86
CA VAL A 24 4.64 5.57 11.20
C VAL A 24 4.99 4.23 10.58
N GLU A 25 5.52 4.20 9.36
CA GLU A 25 5.96 2.98 8.69
C GLU A 25 7.11 2.29 9.42
N VAL A 26 8.14 3.05 9.78
CA VAL A 26 9.27 2.53 10.57
C VAL A 26 8.80 2.03 11.93
N ALA A 27 7.91 2.76 12.61
CA ALA A 27 7.33 2.32 13.87
C ALA A 27 6.55 1.01 13.74
N LEU A 28 5.78 0.84 12.66
CA LEU A 28 5.05 -0.39 12.38
C LEU A 28 6.01 -1.56 12.16
N MET A 29 7.02 -1.39 11.30
CA MET A 29 8.01 -2.44 11.04
C MET A 29 8.88 -2.77 12.24
N TRP A 30 9.20 -1.79 13.09
CA TRP A 30 10.05 -1.99 14.26
C TRP A 30 9.28 -2.63 15.42
N LEU A 31 8.06 -2.17 15.69
CA LEU A 31 7.30 -2.53 16.90
C LEU A 31 6.25 -3.60 16.63
N VAL A 32 5.48 -3.46 15.55
CA VAL A 32 4.31 -4.31 15.27
C VAL A 32 4.73 -5.61 14.59
N GLU A 33 5.69 -5.59 13.66
CA GLU A 33 6.17 -6.81 12.98
C GLU A 33 6.70 -7.88 13.95
N PRO A 34 7.60 -7.58 14.93
CA PRO A 34 8.11 -8.60 15.83
C PRO A 34 7.04 -9.12 16.78
N TRP A 35 6.09 -8.28 17.19
CA TRP A 35 4.94 -8.69 17.98
C TRP A 35 4.03 -9.61 17.16
N ARG A 36 3.69 -9.23 15.92
CA ARG A 36 2.86 -10.00 15.00
C ARG A 36 3.41 -11.41 14.80
N ARG A 37 4.71 -11.52 14.52
CA ARG A 37 5.40 -12.81 14.36
C ARG A 37 5.28 -13.68 15.62
N ARG A 38 5.44 -13.07 16.81
CA ARG A 38 5.30 -13.78 18.10
C ARG A 38 3.90 -14.32 18.35
N VAL A 39 2.86 -13.60 17.95
CA VAL A 39 1.46 -14.05 18.12
C VAL A 39 0.95 -14.93 16.97
N GLY A 40 1.80 -15.26 15.99
CA GLY A 40 1.47 -16.20 14.91
C GLY A 40 0.48 -15.67 13.87
N ILE A 41 0.31 -14.35 13.73
CA ILE A 41 -0.57 -13.80 12.68
C ILE A 41 0.13 -13.99 11.32
N GLY A 42 -0.49 -14.83 10.49
CA GLY A 42 0.00 -15.21 9.17
C GLY A 42 -0.14 -14.13 8.09
N PRO A 43 0.45 -14.38 6.90
CA PRO A 43 0.50 -13.41 5.81
C PRO A 43 -0.88 -13.08 5.21
N TRP A 44 -1.85 -14.01 5.28
CA TRP A 44 -3.21 -13.76 4.78
C TRP A 44 -3.89 -12.60 5.50
N ILE A 45 -3.86 -12.60 6.84
CA ILE A 45 -4.48 -11.54 7.66
C ILE A 45 -3.80 -10.21 7.38
N LEU A 46 -2.47 -10.21 7.27
CA LEU A 46 -1.69 -9.01 6.99
C LEU A 46 -2.04 -8.42 5.61
N LEU A 47 -2.21 -9.28 4.60
CA LEU A 47 -2.64 -8.87 3.26
C LEU A 47 -4.05 -8.27 3.27
N VAL A 48 -5.01 -8.91 3.96
CA VAL A 48 -6.40 -8.42 4.06
C VAL A 48 -6.45 -7.06 4.75
N ILE A 49 -5.73 -6.89 5.87
CA ILE A 49 -5.66 -5.61 6.59
C ILE A 49 -5.04 -4.53 5.70
N GLY A 50 -3.90 -4.83 5.06
CA GLY A 50 -3.21 -3.88 4.20
C GLY A 50 -4.04 -3.45 2.99
N ALA A 51 -4.69 -4.40 2.31
CA ALA A 51 -5.57 -4.11 1.18
C ALA A 51 -6.83 -3.34 1.60
N GLY A 52 -7.45 -3.72 2.73
CA GLY A 52 -8.60 -3.00 3.28
C GLY A 52 -8.26 -1.56 3.66
N ALA A 53 -7.12 -1.34 4.33
CA ALA A 53 -6.59 -0.01 4.62
C ALA A 53 -6.31 0.78 3.34
N ALA A 54 -5.82 0.13 2.28
CA ALA A 54 -5.56 0.78 1.00
C ALA A 54 -6.85 1.23 0.31
N VAL A 55 -7.87 0.36 0.25
CA VAL A 55 -9.19 0.73 -0.28
C VAL A 55 -9.77 1.91 0.49
N LEU A 56 -9.77 1.85 1.84
CA LEU A 56 -10.28 2.94 2.68
C LEU A 56 -9.52 4.25 2.42
N ARG A 57 -8.18 4.21 2.46
CA ARG A 57 -7.32 5.37 2.29
C ARG A 57 -7.52 6.01 0.91
N TRP A 58 -7.44 5.24 -0.16
CA TRP A 58 -7.54 5.76 -1.52
C TRP A 58 -8.95 6.28 -1.84
N THR A 59 -9.99 5.64 -1.29
CA THR A 59 -11.37 6.12 -1.40
C THR A 59 -11.52 7.46 -0.69
N ALA A 60 -11.04 7.60 0.55
CA ALA A 60 -11.09 8.86 1.28
C ALA A 60 -10.31 9.97 0.55
N MET A 61 -9.13 9.65 0.00
CA MET A 61 -8.32 10.58 -0.79
C MET A 61 -9.05 11.08 -2.05
N SER A 62 -9.93 10.27 -2.65
CA SER A 62 -10.69 10.67 -3.85
C SER A 62 -11.70 11.79 -3.62
N PHE A 63 -12.08 12.03 -2.36
CA PHE A 63 -12.99 13.11 -1.97
C PHE A 63 -12.27 14.42 -1.61
N ALA A 64 -10.97 14.55 -1.96
CA ALA A 64 -10.17 15.74 -1.68
C ALA A 64 -10.27 16.19 -0.21
N PRO A 65 -9.89 15.33 0.75
CA PRO A 65 -10.15 15.57 2.16
C PRO A 65 -9.39 16.80 2.70
N PRO A 66 -9.88 17.42 3.77
CA PRO A 66 -9.21 18.56 4.42
C PRO A 66 -7.90 18.14 5.11
N LEU A 67 -7.04 19.11 5.38
CA LEU A 67 -5.70 18.89 5.94
C LEU A 67 -5.68 18.00 7.20
N TRP A 68 -6.61 18.21 8.14
CA TRP A 68 -6.62 17.44 9.39
C TRP A 68 -6.83 15.94 9.13
N LEU A 69 -7.56 15.56 8.08
CA LEU A 69 -7.80 14.16 7.73
C LEU A 69 -6.63 13.55 6.95
N LEU A 70 -5.74 14.37 6.36
CA LEU A 70 -4.54 13.87 5.69
C LEU A 70 -3.56 13.19 6.64
N TRP A 71 -3.48 13.62 7.91
CA TRP A 71 -2.60 12.99 8.91
C TRP A 71 -2.96 11.53 9.19
N PRO A 72 -4.20 11.18 9.63
CA PRO A 72 -4.57 9.78 9.81
C PRO A 72 -4.53 9.00 8.49
N LEU A 73 -4.86 9.64 7.36
CA LEU A 73 -4.70 8.99 6.05
C LEU A 73 -3.24 8.65 5.75
N GLN A 74 -2.27 9.53 6.09
CA GLN A 74 -0.85 9.24 5.97
C GLN A 74 -0.39 8.16 6.96
N ALA A 75 -0.94 8.10 8.17
CA ALA A 75 -0.68 6.98 9.08
C ALA A 75 -1.13 5.65 8.48
N LEU A 76 -2.30 5.61 7.80
CA LEU A 76 -2.75 4.42 7.07
C LEU A 76 -1.77 4.01 5.96
N HIS A 77 -0.87 4.88 5.48
CA HIS A 77 0.14 4.52 4.48
C HIS A 77 0.94 3.30 4.90
N ALA A 78 1.38 3.30 6.15
CA ALA A 78 2.20 2.25 6.72
C ALA A 78 1.50 0.89 6.59
N LEU A 79 0.18 0.85 6.80
CA LEU A 79 -0.60 -0.37 6.60
C LEU A 79 -0.72 -0.74 5.12
N THR A 80 -0.87 0.24 4.23
CA THR A 80 -0.97 -0.04 2.80
C THR A 80 0.31 -0.59 2.19
N PHE A 81 1.48 -0.10 2.62
CA PHE A 81 2.77 -0.49 2.07
C PHE A 81 3.44 -1.57 2.90
N ALA A 82 3.79 -1.29 4.17
CA ALA A 82 4.56 -2.24 4.98
C ALA A 82 3.83 -3.58 5.16
N ALA A 83 2.54 -3.56 5.48
CA ALA A 83 1.78 -4.80 5.69
C ALA A 83 1.69 -5.63 4.40
N THR A 84 1.37 -5.01 3.27
CA THR A 84 1.24 -5.73 1.98
C THR A 84 2.60 -6.21 1.46
N PHE A 85 3.67 -5.43 1.66
CA PHE A 85 5.04 -5.81 1.34
C PHE A 85 5.49 -7.04 2.15
N LEU A 86 5.34 -6.97 3.48
CA LEU A 86 5.70 -8.07 4.38
C LEU A 86 4.89 -9.33 4.12
N ALA A 87 3.59 -9.18 3.82
CA ALA A 87 2.74 -10.28 3.40
C ALA A 87 3.23 -10.87 2.06
N GLY A 88 3.55 -10.04 1.08
CA GLY A 88 4.05 -10.46 -0.23
C GLY A 88 5.34 -11.28 -0.13
N VAL A 89 6.32 -10.80 0.65
CA VAL A 89 7.58 -11.54 0.92
C VAL A 89 7.27 -12.91 1.55
N GLN A 90 6.45 -12.95 2.60
CA GLN A 90 6.09 -14.21 3.27
C GLN A 90 5.31 -15.17 2.37
N ILE A 91 4.44 -14.66 1.48
CA ILE A 91 3.70 -15.48 0.51
C ILE A 91 4.67 -16.13 -0.47
N VAL A 92 5.63 -15.36 -1.00
CA VAL A 92 6.65 -15.89 -1.90
C VAL A 92 7.50 -16.95 -1.19
N GLU A 93 7.97 -16.66 0.03
CA GLU A 93 8.72 -17.62 0.86
C GLU A 93 7.95 -18.92 1.11
N THR A 94 6.63 -18.82 1.34
CA THR A 94 5.76 -19.97 1.66
C THR A 94 5.44 -20.82 0.43
N LEU A 95 5.23 -20.19 -0.73
CA LEU A 95 4.75 -20.86 -1.93
C LEU A 95 5.87 -21.30 -2.89
N ALA A 96 7.04 -20.65 -2.85
CA ALA A 96 8.14 -20.97 -3.75
C ALA A 96 8.95 -22.20 -3.27
N PRO A 97 9.30 -23.13 -4.17
CA PRO A 97 10.29 -24.18 -3.88
C PRO A 97 11.61 -23.58 -3.40
N ARG A 98 12.26 -24.23 -2.43
CA ARG A 98 13.51 -23.75 -1.79
C ARG A 98 14.58 -23.33 -2.79
N ASP A 99 14.80 -24.14 -3.83
CA ASP A 99 15.84 -23.91 -4.84
C ASP A 99 15.54 -22.73 -5.78
N SER A 100 14.33 -22.17 -5.71
CA SER A 100 13.84 -21.09 -6.58
C SER A 100 13.40 -19.84 -5.83
N GLN A 101 13.59 -19.77 -4.50
CA GLN A 101 13.11 -18.63 -3.68
C GLN A 101 13.67 -17.30 -4.15
N THR A 102 14.97 -17.22 -4.44
CA THR A 102 15.61 -15.98 -4.94
C THR A 102 15.01 -15.53 -6.27
N ALA A 103 14.77 -16.47 -7.20
CA ALA A 103 14.16 -16.16 -8.49
C ALA A 103 12.70 -15.71 -8.32
N ALA A 104 11.93 -16.37 -7.46
CA ALA A 104 10.55 -16.01 -7.17
C ALA A 104 10.46 -14.62 -6.51
N GLN A 105 11.35 -14.29 -5.57
CA GLN A 105 11.42 -12.99 -4.93
C GLN A 105 11.83 -11.89 -5.94
N THR A 106 12.77 -12.19 -6.82
CA THR A 106 13.18 -11.27 -7.90
C THR A 106 12.01 -10.99 -8.84
N LEU A 107 11.30 -12.02 -9.29
CA LEU A 107 10.11 -11.87 -10.13
C LEU A 107 9.03 -11.05 -9.43
N SER A 108 8.77 -11.33 -8.15
CA SER A 108 7.82 -10.56 -7.34
C SER A 108 8.21 -9.08 -7.27
N SER A 109 9.49 -8.77 -7.03
CA SER A 109 10.00 -7.39 -7.00
C SER A 109 9.91 -6.69 -8.35
N VAL A 110 10.26 -7.37 -9.45
CA VAL A 110 10.14 -6.81 -10.82
C VAL A 110 8.69 -6.48 -11.16
N LEU A 111 7.76 -7.38 -10.83
CA LEU A 111 6.34 -7.15 -11.08
C LEU A 111 5.79 -6.02 -10.22
N SER A 112 6.00 -6.08 -8.90
CA SER A 112 5.44 -5.11 -7.96
C SER A 112 6.09 -3.74 -8.07
N ALA A 113 7.40 -3.65 -7.83
CA ALA A 113 8.13 -2.38 -7.76
C ALA A 113 8.52 -1.82 -9.14
N GLY A 114 8.59 -2.67 -10.17
CA GLY A 114 8.89 -2.27 -11.55
C GLY A 114 7.62 -2.03 -12.37
N VAL A 115 7.01 -3.10 -12.86
CA VAL A 115 5.94 -3.04 -13.87
C VAL A 115 4.68 -2.36 -13.32
N LEU A 116 4.20 -2.76 -12.14
CA LEU A 116 2.94 -2.27 -11.59
C LEU A 116 3.07 -0.82 -11.08
N ILE A 117 4.11 -0.50 -10.30
CA ILE A 117 4.37 0.88 -9.87
C ILE A 117 4.64 1.78 -11.08
N GLY A 118 5.44 1.34 -12.06
CA GLY A 118 5.73 2.12 -13.26
C GLY A 118 4.48 2.40 -14.09
N GLY A 119 3.66 1.38 -14.33
CA GLY A 119 2.38 1.52 -15.03
C GLY A 119 1.41 2.43 -14.29
N ALA A 120 1.23 2.26 -12.98
CA ALA A 120 0.38 3.12 -12.17
C ALA A 120 0.86 4.58 -12.17
N THR A 121 2.18 4.80 -12.13
CA THR A 121 2.80 6.13 -12.19
C THR A 121 2.52 6.79 -13.54
N ALA A 122 2.73 6.08 -14.65
CA ALA A 122 2.46 6.58 -15.99
C ALA A 122 0.97 6.94 -16.20
N LEU A 123 0.05 6.14 -15.65
CA LEU A 123 -1.38 6.38 -15.72
C LEU A 123 -1.88 7.47 -14.77
N SER A 124 -1.12 7.78 -13.69
CA SER A 124 -1.56 8.74 -12.67
C SER A 124 -1.72 10.17 -13.19
N GLY A 125 -0.87 10.60 -14.12
CA GLY A 125 -0.95 11.92 -14.75
C GLY A 125 -2.26 12.12 -15.52
N PRO A 126 -2.53 11.31 -16.57
CA PRO A 126 -3.79 11.39 -17.32
C PRO A 126 -5.05 11.20 -16.47
N LEU A 127 -5.00 10.34 -15.44
CA LEU A 127 -6.11 10.18 -14.50
C LEU A 127 -6.35 11.46 -13.68
N TYR A 128 -5.27 12.10 -13.21
CA TYR A 128 -5.36 13.36 -12.48
C TYR A 128 -5.86 14.50 -13.37
N ASP A 129 -5.37 14.62 -14.60
CA ASP A 129 -5.78 15.68 -15.53
C ASP A 129 -7.27 15.58 -15.88
N ARG A 130 -7.80 14.35 -15.97
CA ARG A 130 -9.20 14.12 -16.33
C ARG A 130 -10.17 14.15 -15.14
N PHE A 131 -9.75 13.64 -13.97
CA PHE A 131 -10.64 13.41 -12.82
C PHE A 131 -10.24 14.16 -11.55
N GLY A 132 -9.11 14.88 -11.55
CA GLY A 132 -8.56 15.55 -10.37
C GLY A 132 -8.37 14.58 -9.21
N ALA A 133 -8.95 14.90 -8.05
CA ALA A 133 -8.94 14.02 -6.88
C ALA A 133 -9.58 12.66 -7.15
N GLY A 134 -10.59 12.59 -8.03
CA GLY A 134 -11.26 11.35 -8.41
C GLY A 134 -10.32 10.28 -8.97
N GLY A 135 -9.16 10.67 -9.51
CA GLY A 135 -8.12 9.74 -9.96
C GLY A 135 -7.63 8.78 -8.87
N TYR A 136 -7.71 9.17 -7.59
CA TYR A 136 -7.36 8.29 -6.47
C TYR A 136 -8.27 7.06 -6.35
N ALA A 137 -9.50 7.11 -6.86
CA ALA A 137 -10.41 5.96 -6.84
C ALA A 137 -9.85 4.77 -7.66
N ALA A 138 -9.05 5.03 -8.70
CA ALA A 138 -8.39 3.98 -9.47
C ALA A 138 -7.46 3.12 -8.59
N MET A 139 -6.80 3.74 -7.61
CA MET A 139 -5.93 3.03 -6.66
C MET A 139 -6.73 2.16 -5.68
N ALA A 140 -7.92 2.62 -5.28
CA ALA A 140 -8.84 1.81 -4.48
C ALA A 140 -9.30 0.57 -5.26
N VAL A 141 -9.69 0.74 -6.53
CA VAL A 141 -10.07 -0.37 -7.43
C VAL A 141 -8.92 -1.35 -7.61
N MET A 142 -7.70 -0.86 -7.86
CA MET A 142 -6.52 -1.70 -8.02
C MET A 142 -6.20 -2.49 -6.73
N SER A 143 -6.35 -1.86 -5.57
CA SER A 143 -6.16 -2.52 -4.27
C SER A 143 -7.20 -3.63 -4.03
N ALA A 144 -8.47 -3.36 -4.34
CA ALA A 144 -9.54 -4.35 -4.26
C ALA A 144 -9.31 -5.51 -5.23
N ALA A 145 -8.92 -5.22 -6.47
CA ALA A 145 -8.62 -6.24 -7.48
C ALA A 145 -7.46 -7.15 -7.04
N GLY A 146 -6.40 -6.57 -6.44
CA GLY A 146 -5.29 -7.34 -5.89
C GLY A 146 -5.73 -8.29 -4.77
N LEU A 147 -6.60 -7.83 -3.86
CA LEU A 147 -7.15 -8.68 -2.81
C LEU A 147 -8.03 -9.81 -3.37
N LEU A 148 -8.88 -9.50 -4.36
CA LEU A 148 -9.72 -10.49 -5.03
C LEU A 148 -8.87 -11.55 -5.73
N ALA A 149 -7.79 -11.14 -6.40
CA ALA A 149 -6.85 -12.05 -7.04
C ALA A 149 -6.12 -12.97 -6.04
N ALA A 150 -5.97 -12.55 -4.78
CA ALA A 150 -5.34 -13.35 -3.73
C ALA A 150 -6.31 -14.34 -3.05
N LEU A 151 -7.64 -14.19 -3.18
CA LEU A 151 -8.63 -15.06 -2.54
C LEU A 151 -8.41 -16.57 -2.73
N PRO A 152 -8.03 -17.09 -3.91
CA PRO A 152 -7.75 -18.51 -4.09
C PRO A 152 -6.62 -19.04 -3.20
N LEU A 153 -5.70 -18.17 -2.75
CA LEU A 153 -4.57 -18.53 -1.92
C LEU A 153 -4.91 -18.60 -0.42
N ARG A 154 -6.11 -18.13 -0.01
CA ARG A 154 -6.52 -18.08 1.40
C ARG A 154 -6.24 -19.38 2.15
N ARG A 155 -6.63 -20.53 1.59
CA ARG A 155 -6.47 -21.83 2.29
C ARG A 155 -5.01 -22.23 2.53
N LYS A 156 -4.08 -21.71 1.72
CA LYS A 156 -2.64 -21.99 1.84
C LYS A 156 -1.93 -21.01 2.77
N LEU A 157 -2.56 -19.86 3.08
CA LEU A 157 -1.96 -18.73 3.76
C LEU A 157 -2.62 -18.37 5.11
N ALA A 158 -3.77 -18.98 5.41
CA ALA A 158 -4.57 -18.76 6.61
C ALA A 158 -4.09 -19.59 7.80
#